data_AF-A0A256B9C4-F1
#
_entry.id   AF-A0A256B9C4-F1
#
_cell.length_a   1.000
_cell.length_b   1.000
_cell.length_c   1.000
_cell.angle_alpha   90.00
_cell.angle_beta   90.00
_cell.angle_gamma   90.00
#
_symmetry.space_group_name_H-M   'P 1'
#
loop_
_entity.id
_entity.type
_entity.pdbx_description
1 polymer ?
#
loop_
_entity_poly.entity_id
_entity_poly.type
_entity_poly.pdbx_seq_one_letter_code
_entity_poly.pdbx_strand_id
1 'polypeptide(L)'
;MKKLKLKFLGFSSFLLFGCMSLSAYTAIANAETSQDSPTPITVTLKSKKQLAKEILVELGIGKQYDLYFWNSVDISTGNGSRTKFSSWLQKTLARVAGWKYVESQYVARLESDFSEVELQELLDLAKHPLMKKLLRAEIQAYEETGEKRARLLWKAWDDYNSGKINVPAHLWK
;
A
#
# COMPACT_ATOMS: atom_id res chain seq x y z
N MET A 1 -13.86 54.66 3.02
CA MET A 1 -13.57 53.55 3.96
C MET A 1 -13.83 52.23 3.24
N LYS A 2 -12.76 51.48 2.89
CA LYS A 2 -12.86 50.17 2.24
C LYS A 2 -12.70 49.08 3.32
N LYS A 3 -13.70 48.24 3.54
CA LYS A 3 -13.62 47.09 4.45
C LYS A 3 -12.93 45.93 3.72
N LEU A 4 -11.80 45.49 4.27
CA LEU A 4 -10.98 44.37 3.85
C LEU A 4 -11.74 43.06 4.15
N LYS A 5 -12.17 42.31 3.12
CA LYS A 5 -12.67 40.94 3.27
C LYS A 5 -11.47 39.98 3.25
N LEU A 6 -11.13 39.46 4.42
CA LEU A 6 -10.09 38.45 4.62
C LEU A 6 -10.54 37.13 3.98
N LYS A 7 -9.78 36.62 3.01
CA LYS A 7 -9.98 35.30 2.39
C LYS A 7 -9.54 34.23 3.39
N PHE A 8 -10.50 33.52 3.98
CA PHE A 8 -10.28 32.31 4.76
C PHE A 8 -10.64 31.09 3.89
N LEU A 9 -9.83 30.82 2.87
CA LEU A 9 -9.86 29.57 2.10
C LEU A 9 -8.41 29.16 1.89
N GLY A 10 -7.95 28.15 2.62
CA GLY A 10 -6.59 27.65 2.39
C GLY A 10 -6.00 26.68 3.41
N PHE A 11 -6.61 26.45 4.58
CA PHE A 11 -5.95 25.64 5.62
C PHE A 11 -6.67 24.35 6.06
N SER A 12 -7.89 24.08 5.57
CA SER A 12 -8.65 22.90 6.03
C SER A 12 -8.40 21.62 5.21
N SER A 13 -7.76 21.69 4.03
CA SER A 13 -7.57 20.51 3.17
C SER A 13 -6.39 19.61 3.55
N PHE A 14 -5.56 19.99 4.52
CA PHE A 14 -4.46 19.15 5.01
C PHE A 14 -4.82 18.29 6.23
N LEU A 15 -5.94 18.55 6.90
CA LEU A 15 -6.30 17.89 8.16
C LEU A 15 -7.06 16.55 7.99
N LEU A 16 -7.53 16.22 6.79
CA LEU A 16 -8.27 14.97 6.54
C LEU A 16 -7.43 13.81 5.97
N PHE A 17 -6.17 14.05 5.60
CA PHE A 17 -5.26 12.99 5.14
C PHE A 17 -4.48 12.30 6.28
N GLY A 18 -4.62 12.77 7.52
CA GLY A 18 -3.89 12.26 8.69
C GLY A 18 -4.58 11.15 9.50
N CYS A 19 -5.77 10.67 9.11
CA CYS A 19 -6.59 9.81 9.97
C CYS A 19 -6.67 8.32 9.55
N MET A 20 -5.92 7.88 8.54
CA MET A 20 -5.91 6.46 8.14
C MET A 20 -4.68 5.66 8.61
N SER A 21 -3.85 6.21 9.51
CA SER A 21 -2.63 5.54 10.00
C SER A 21 -2.65 5.15 11.48
N LEU A 22 -3.82 5.10 12.14
CA LEU A 22 -3.89 4.97 13.62
C LEU A 22 -4.65 3.76 14.17
N SER A 23 -4.87 2.70 13.40
CA SER A 23 -5.47 1.46 13.91
C SER A 23 -4.56 0.24 13.74
N ALA A 24 -3.40 0.27 14.39
CA ALA A 24 -2.61 -0.93 14.66
C ALA A 24 -1.70 -0.73 15.88
N TYR A 25 -2.27 -0.37 17.04
CA TYR A 25 -1.63 -0.62 18.32
C TYR A 25 -2.65 -1.19 19.29
N THR A 26 -2.47 -2.47 19.63
CA THR A 26 -2.41 -2.96 21.01
C THR A 26 -2.13 -4.46 21.00
N ALA A 27 -1.28 -4.88 21.95
CA ALA A 27 -1.08 -6.24 22.43
C ALA A 27 -0.18 -7.14 21.52
N ILE A 28 0.88 -7.80 21.99
CA ILE A 28 1.26 -8.26 23.32
C ILE A 28 2.79 -8.36 23.43
N ALA A 29 3.30 -7.97 24.60
CA ALA A 29 4.65 -8.20 25.08
C ALA A 29 4.87 -9.67 25.50
N ASN A 30 6.12 -10.11 25.44
CA ASN A 30 6.69 -11.36 26.00
C ASN A 30 6.65 -12.59 25.09
N ALA A 31 7.85 -13.01 24.65
CA ALA A 31 8.34 -14.37 24.86
C ALA A 31 9.83 -14.45 24.49
N GLU A 32 10.70 -13.98 25.39
CA GLU A 32 12.02 -14.59 25.56
C GLU A 32 11.84 -15.80 26.48
N THR A 33 12.01 -17.04 26.01
CA THR A 33 12.61 -18.14 26.78
C THR A 33 13.07 -19.26 25.83
N SER A 34 14.34 -19.63 25.98
CA SER A 34 15.11 -20.65 25.26
C SER A 34 14.55 -22.08 25.35
N GLN A 35 14.80 -22.92 24.34
CA GLN A 35 15.17 -24.31 24.56
C GLN A 35 15.88 -24.94 23.35
N ASP A 36 16.96 -25.64 23.66
CA ASP A 36 18.01 -26.20 22.80
C ASP A 36 17.72 -27.66 22.42
N SER A 37 18.39 -28.16 21.35
CA SER A 37 18.48 -29.55 20.79
C SER A 37 17.66 -29.87 19.53
N PRO A 38 18.10 -30.82 18.67
CA PRO A 38 19.41 -31.02 18.05
C PRO A 38 19.32 -31.00 16.49
N THR A 39 20.45 -30.69 15.83
CA THR A 39 20.60 -30.44 14.38
C THR A 39 20.32 -31.66 13.47
N PRO A 40 19.60 -31.47 12.35
CA PRO A 40 19.84 -32.28 11.15
C PRO A 40 19.98 -31.44 9.86
N ILE A 41 21.06 -31.76 9.12
CA ILE A 41 21.35 -31.44 7.70
C ILE A 41 21.33 -29.94 7.36
N THR A 42 22.53 -29.37 7.27
CA THR A 42 22.81 -28.01 6.81
C THR A 42 22.50 -27.84 5.31
N VAL A 43 21.22 -27.79 4.96
CA VAL A 43 20.78 -26.79 3.98
C VAL A 43 21.02 -25.46 4.68
N THR A 44 21.67 -24.48 4.06
CA THR A 44 21.77 -23.13 4.62
C THR A 44 20.36 -22.62 4.85
N LEU A 45 19.83 -22.82 6.07
CA LEU A 45 18.47 -22.50 6.45
C LEU A 45 18.39 -20.98 6.44
N LYS A 46 17.75 -20.42 5.41
CA LYS A 46 17.52 -18.98 5.36
C LYS A 46 16.58 -18.65 6.51
N SER A 47 16.98 -17.71 7.38
CA SER A 47 16.10 -17.24 8.44
C SER A 47 14.70 -16.89 7.90
N LYS A 48 13.64 -17.08 8.71
CA LYS A 48 12.26 -16.71 8.36
C LYS A 48 12.17 -15.30 7.76
N LYS A 49 12.90 -14.35 8.34
CA LYS A 49 13.04 -12.98 7.84
C LYS A 49 13.50 -12.91 6.39
N GLN A 50 14.51 -13.69 6.04
CA GLN A 50 15.08 -13.70 4.69
C GLN A 50 14.13 -14.36 3.69
N LEU A 51 13.48 -15.47 4.08
CA LEU A 51 12.45 -16.10 3.24
C LEU A 51 11.28 -15.14 3.00
N ALA A 52 10.75 -14.51 4.05
CA ALA A 52 9.68 -13.52 3.94
C ALA A 52 10.05 -12.37 2.98
N LYS A 53 11.27 -11.83 3.08
CA LYS A 53 11.76 -10.80 2.16
C LYS A 53 11.81 -11.28 0.72
N GLU A 54 12.36 -12.47 0.48
CA GLU A 54 12.45 -13.03 -0.87
C GLU A 54 11.06 -13.28 -1.47
N ILE A 55 10.11 -13.78 -0.67
CA ILE A 55 8.72 -13.95 -1.10
C ILE A 55 8.13 -12.61 -1.55
N LEU A 56 8.25 -11.56 -0.73
CA LEU A 56 7.71 -10.23 -1.07
C LEU A 56 8.33 -9.65 -2.35
N VAL A 57 9.61 -9.93 -2.60
CA VAL A 57 10.31 -9.53 -3.83
C VAL A 57 9.81 -10.34 -5.03
N GLU A 58 9.74 -11.66 -4.92
CA GLU A 58 9.31 -12.55 -6.01
C GLU A 58 7.85 -12.31 -6.41
N LEU A 59 6.99 -12.03 -5.43
CA LEU A 59 5.60 -11.65 -5.65
C LEU A 59 5.43 -10.22 -6.16
N GLY A 60 6.48 -9.39 -6.11
CA GLY A 60 6.43 -7.99 -6.56
C GLY A 60 5.58 -7.08 -5.67
N ILE A 61 5.39 -7.42 -4.39
CA ILE A 61 4.52 -6.70 -3.45
C ILE A 61 4.94 -5.23 -3.31
N GLY A 62 6.24 -4.94 -3.26
CA GLY A 62 6.71 -3.56 -3.17
C GLY A 62 6.31 -2.70 -4.38
N LYS A 63 6.35 -3.27 -5.59
CA LYS A 63 5.88 -2.59 -6.81
C LYS A 63 4.36 -2.37 -6.74
N GLN A 64 3.60 -3.37 -6.34
CA GLN A 64 2.14 -3.28 -6.18
C GLN A 64 1.75 -2.25 -5.13
N TYR A 65 2.41 -2.23 -3.97
CA TYR A 65 2.15 -1.27 -2.90
C TYR A 65 2.31 0.16 -3.41
N ASP A 66 3.45 0.47 -4.03
CA ASP A 66 3.67 1.80 -4.60
C ASP A 66 2.60 2.11 -5.65
N LEU A 67 2.30 1.18 -6.57
CA LEU A 67 1.26 1.35 -7.59
C LEU A 67 -0.13 1.67 -7.00
N TYR A 68 -0.53 0.99 -5.93
CA TYR A 68 -1.84 1.19 -5.28
C TYR A 68 -1.88 2.49 -4.48
N PHE A 69 -0.78 2.84 -3.81
CA PHE A 69 -0.64 4.11 -3.11
C PHE A 69 -0.84 5.30 -4.08
N TRP A 70 -0.51 5.16 -5.37
CA TRP A 70 -0.75 6.16 -6.41
C TRP A 70 -2.21 6.44 -6.75
N ASN A 71 -3.16 5.59 -6.36
CA ASN A 71 -4.59 5.90 -6.54
C ASN A 71 -4.99 7.20 -5.82
N SER A 72 -4.30 7.55 -4.75
CA SER A 72 -4.51 8.84 -4.05
C SER A 72 -4.12 10.05 -4.91
N VAL A 73 -3.12 9.91 -5.79
CA VAL A 73 -2.69 10.93 -6.75
C VAL A 73 -3.72 11.07 -7.87
N ASP A 74 -4.26 9.97 -8.36
CA ASP A 74 -5.27 9.95 -9.42
C ASP A 74 -6.52 10.79 -9.05
N ILE A 75 -6.90 10.77 -7.77
CA ILE A 75 -7.99 11.61 -7.22
C ILE A 75 -7.59 13.09 -7.16
N SER A 76 -6.31 13.40 -6.98
CA SER A 76 -5.82 14.75 -6.71
C SER A 76 -5.47 15.56 -7.97
N THR A 77 -5.11 14.91 -9.08
CA THR A 77 -4.56 15.59 -10.26
C THR A 77 -5.56 15.83 -11.41
N GLY A 78 -6.80 15.34 -11.29
CA GLY A 78 -7.91 15.68 -12.18
C GLY A 78 -7.89 15.01 -13.57
N ASN A 79 -9.09 14.73 -14.09
CA ASN A 79 -9.40 14.20 -15.44
C ASN A 79 -8.74 12.87 -15.87
N GLY A 80 -7.98 12.22 -15.00
CA GLY A 80 -7.38 10.90 -15.27
C GLY A 80 -6.22 10.91 -16.28
N SER A 81 -5.69 12.07 -16.66
CA SER A 81 -4.54 12.15 -17.56
C SER A 81 -3.21 12.14 -16.78
N ARG A 82 -2.27 11.31 -17.23
CA ARG A 82 -0.89 11.32 -16.71
C ARG A 82 -0.18 12.59 -17.18
N THR A 83 0.04 13.53 -16.28
CA THR A 83 0.79 14.76 -16.56
C THR A 83 2.24 14.63 -16.08
N LYS A 84 3.11 15.54 -16.51
CA LYS A 84 4.46 15.66 -15.95
C LYS A 84 4.41 15.90 -14.43
N PHE A 85 3.42 16.67 -13.98
CA PHE A 85 3.17 16.92 -12.56
C PHE A 85 2.78 15.63 -11.82
N SER A 86 1.81 14.86 -12.32
CA SER A 86 1.40 13.61 -11.67
C SER A 86 2.56 12.60 -11.60
N SER A 87 3.38 12.53 -12.65
CA SER A 87 4.59 11.69 -12.66
C SER A 87 5.65 12.14 -11.64
N TRP A 88 5.83 13.46 -11.47
CA TRP A 88 6.72 14.02 -10.46
C TRP A 88 6.20 13.75 -9.04
N LEU A 89 4.91 13.98 -8.81
CA LEU A 89 4.26 13.75 -7.53
C LEU A 89 4.33 12.27 -7.12
N GLN A 90 4.08 11.37 -8.07
CA GLN A 90 4.24 9.92 -7.89
C GLN A 90 5.64 9.55 -7.39
N LYS A 91 6.69 10.00 -8.09
CA LYS A 91 8.08 9.75 -7.68
C LYS A 91 8.41 10.36 -6.32
N THR A 92 7.82 11.51 -6.01
CA THR A 92 8.02 12.21 -4.74
C THR A 92 7.41 11.42 -3.60
N LEU A 93 6.16 10.98 -3.75
CA LEU A 93 5.46 10.17 -2.75
C LEU A 93 6.11 8.80 -2.53
N ALA A 94 6.64 8.16 -3.58
CA ALA A 94 7.40 6.90 -3.45
C ALA A 94 8.62 7.07 -2.54
N ARG A 95 9.27 8.24 -2.62
CA ARG A 95 10.44 8.55 -1.82
C ARG A 95 10.12 8.83 -0.35
N VAL A 96 8.96 9.42 -0.05
CA VAL A 96 8.60 9.87 1.30
C VAL A 96 7.67 8.92 2.05
N ALA A 97 6.90 8.08 1.34
CA ALA A 97 5.91 7.18 1.93
C ALA A 97 5.74 5.85 1.16
N GLY A 98 6.66 5.54 0.24
CA GLY A 98 6.61 4.29 -0.52
C GLY A 98 7.05 3.05 0.27
N TRP A 99 7.09 1.91 -0.43
CA TRP A 99 7.30 0.56 0.10
C TRP A 99 8.39 0.44 1.17
N LYS A 100 9.54 1.11 0.98
CA LYS A 100 10.70 1.01 1.88
C LYS A 100 10.41 1.34 3.35
N TYR A 101 9.35 2.12 3.63
CA TYR A 101 8.98 2.48 5.01
C TYR A 101 8.03 1.48 5.66
N VAL A 102 7.37 0.62 4.88
CA VAL A 102 6.37 -0.35 5.36
C VAL A 102 6.83 -1.80 5.19
N GLU A 103 7.88 -2.07 4.40
CA GLU A 103 8.41 -3.42 4.13
C GLU A 103 8.57 -4.24 5.41
N SER A 104 9.13 -3.65 6.47
CA SER A 104 9.39 -4.35 7.73
C SER A 104 8.11 -4.89 8.38
N GLN A 105 6.98 -4.21 8.22
CA GLN A 105 5.69 -4.65 8.76
C GLN A 105 5.15 -5.86 7.99
N TYR A 106 5.32 -5.88 6.67
CA TYR A 106 4.95 -7.02 5.82
C TYR A 106 5.84 -8.23 6.13
N VAL A 107 7.14 -8.01 6.31
CA VAL A 107 8.08 -9.07 6.71
C VAL A 107 7.67 -9.64 8.07
N ALA A 108 7.46 -8.78 9.07
CA ALA A 108 7.05 -9.21 10.42
C ALA A 108 5.73 -9.99 10.41
N ARG A 109 4.77 -9.59 9.57
CA ARG A 109 3.51 -10.32 9.38
C ARG A 109 3.74 -11.73 8.84
N LEU A 110 4.55 -11.89 7.80
CA LEU A 110 4.90 -13.20 7.26
C LEU A 110 5.68 -14.06 8.28
N GLU A 111 6.57 -13.45 9.06
CA GLU A 111 7.30 -14.14 10.12
C GLU A 111 6.40 -14.61 11.26
N SER A 112 5.34 -13.87 11.58
CA SER A 112 4.37 -14.22 12.62
C SER A 112 3.44 -15.36 12.17
N ASP A 113 2.98 -15.28 10.92
CA ASP A 113 1.81 -16.07 10.50
C ASP A 113 2.17 -17.43 9.87
N PHE A 114 3.41 -17.60 9.41
CA PHE A 114 3.86 -18.80 8.70
C PHE A 114 5.08 -19.42 9.38
N SER A 115 5.16 -20.75 9.38
CA SER A 115 6.37 -21.49 9.71
C SER A 115 7.46 -21.32 8.65
N GLU A 116 8.70 -21.70 8.97
CA GLU A 116 9.80 -21.62 8.01
C GLU A 116 9.60 -22.53 6.79
N VAL A 117 9.03 -23.71 7.00
CA VAL A 117 8.70 -24.66 5.93
C VAL A 117 7.65 -24.08 4.99
N GLU A 118 6.57 -23.50 5.53
CA GLU A 118 5.53 -22.85 4.73
C GLU A 118 6.10 -21.65 3.95
N LEU A 119 6.99 -20.85 4.54
CA LEU A 119 7.66 -19.75 3.84
C LEU A 119 8.53 -20.26 2.69
N GLN A 120 9.23 -21.38 2.87
CA GLN A 120 10.02 -22.00 1.80
C GLN A 120 9.12 -22.52 0.68
N GLU A 121 8.03 -23.21 0.99
CA GLU A 121 7.05 -23.67 0.00
C GLU A 121 6.40 -22.50 -0.76
N LEU A 122 6.03 -21.43 -0.07
CA LEU A 122 5.51 -20.21 -0.68
C LEU A 122 6.54 -19.55 -1.59
N LEU A 123 7.82 -19.54 -1.20
CA LEU A 123 8.89 -19.00 -2.03
C LEU A 123 9.07 -19.82 -3.31
N ASP A 124 8.99 -21.14 -3.23
CA ASP A 124 9.09 -22.03 -4.39
C ASP A 124 7.89 -21.86 -5.32
N LEU A 125 6.68 -21.71 -4.77
CA LEU A 125 5.49 -21.36 -5.52
C LEU A 125 5.60 -19.99 -6.19
N ALA A 126 6.11 -18.97 -5.48
CA ALA A 126 6.32 -17.62 -6.02
C ALA A 126 7.34 -17.61 -7.16
N LYS A 127 8.34 -18.49 -7.10
CA LYS A 127 9.34 -18.68 -8.15
C LYS A 127 8.80 -19.43 -9.37
N HIS A 128 7.71 -20.17 -9.23
CA HIS A 128 7.13 -20.96 -10.29
C HIS A 128 6.75 -20.09 -11.51
N PRO A 129 7.15 -20.46 -12.75
CA PRO A 129 6.95 -19.61 -13.93
C PRO A 129 5.49 -19.23 -14.21
N LEU A 130 4.55 -20.16 -14.00
CA LEU A 130 3.12 -19.88 -14.17
C LEU A 130 2.60 -18.89 -13.12
N MET A 131 3.09 -18.97 -11.88
CA MET A 131 2.72 -18.03 -10.82
C MET A 131 3.24 -16.64 -11.16
N LYS A 132 4.50 -16.52 -11.57
CA LYS A 132 5.07 -15.25 -12.05
C LYS A 132 4.29 -14.67 -13.22
N LYS A 133 3.88 -15.50 -14.17
CA LYS A 133 3.07 -15.07 -15.32
C LYS A 133 1.71 -14.53 -14.87
N LEU A 134 1.04 -15.21 -13.95
CA LEU A 134 -0.24 -14.78 -13.38
C LEU A 134 -0.10 -13.42 -12.67
N LEU A 135 0.87 -13.30 -11.77
CA LEU A 135 1.10 -12.06 -11.00
C LEU A 135 1.45 -10.87 -11.89
N ARG A 136 2.29 -11.08 -12.91
CA ARG A 136 2.59 -10.03 -13.90
C ARG A 136 1.36 -9.63 -14.70
N ALA A 137 0.53 -10.59 -15.10
CA ALA A 137 -0.70 -10.30 -15.84
C ALA A 137 -1.69 -9.48 -15.01
N GLU A 138 -1.82 -9.76 -13.71
CA GLU A 138 -2.64 -8.97 -12.79
C GLU A 138 -2.13 -7.53 -12.68
N ILE A 139 -0.82 -7.36 -12.40
CA ILE A 139 -0.20 -6.03 -12.28
C ILE A 139 -0.36 -5.24 -13.58
N GLN A 140 -0.16 -5.89 -14.73
CA GLN A 140 -0.29 -5.25 -16.03
C GLN A 140 -1.74 -4.83 -16.29
N ALA A 141 -2.73 -5.70 -16.03
CA ALA A 141 -4.14 -5.34 -16.16
C ALA A 141 -4.52 -4.17 -15.23
N TYR A 142 -3.95 -4.12 -14.03
CA TYR A 142 -4.14 -3.02 -13.10
C TYR A 142 -3.56 -1.68 -13.63
N GLU A 143 -2.37 -1.72 -14.22
CA GLU A 143 -1.73 -0.54 -14.84
C GLU A 143 -2.51 -0.06 -16.07
N GLU A 144 -2.93 -0.98 -16.95
CA GLU A 144 -3.69 -0.71 -18.17
C GLU A 144 -5.08 -0.10 -17.89
N THR A 145 -5.70 -0.50 -16.78
CA THR A 145 -6.99 0.08 -16.35
C THR A 145 -6.85 1.43 -15.62
N GLY A 146 -5.61 1.92 -15.40
CA GLY A 146 -5.32 3.10 -14.60
C GLY A 146 -6.04 4.37 -15.05
N GLU A 147 -6.01 4.71 -16.34
CA GLU A 147 -6.68 5.93 -16.85
C GLU A 147 -8.20 5.88 -16.63
N LYS A 148 -8.82 4.72 -16.93
CA LYS A 148 -10.25 4.52 -16.72
C LYS A 148 -10.60 4.64 -15.24
N ARG A 149 -9.82 4.00 -14.36
CA ARG A 149 -9.99 4.07 -12.91
C ARG A 149 -9.88 5.52 -12.41
N ALA A 150 -8.86 6.25 -12.82
CA ALA A 150 -8.65 7.64 -12.42
C ALA A 150 -9.83 8.55 -12.84
N ARG A 151 -10.35 8.39 -14.06
CA ARG A 151 -11.55 9.14 -14.51
C ARG A 151 -12.78 8.83 -13.66
N LEU A 152 -13.01 7.56 -13.34
CA LEU A 152 -14.15 7.15 -12.51
C LEU A 152 -14.04 7.68 -11.08
N LEU A 153 -12.85 7.60 -10.48
CA LEU A 153 -12.60 8.14 -9.13
C LEU A 153 -12.77 9.66 -9.10
N TRP A 154 -12.25 10.37 -10.10
CA TRP A 154 -12.44 11.81 -10.22
C TRP A 154 -13.92 12.19 -10.37
N LYS A 155 -14.67 11.48 -11.21
CA LYS A 155 -16.11 11.69 -11.35
C LYS A 155 -16.84 11.45 -10.03
N ALA A 156 -16.52 10.39 -9.31
CA ALA A 156 -17.12 10.11 -8.00
C ALA A 156 -16.82 11.24 -6.99
N TRP A 157 -15.60 11.76 -6.99
CA TRP A 157 -15.22 12.91 -6.18
C TRP A 157 -16.01 14.18 -6.54
N ASP A 158 -16.18 14.47 -7.83
CA ASP A 158 -16.99 15.61 -8.30
C ASP A 158 -18.48 15.43 -7.97
N ASP A 159 -19.03 14.24 -8.17
CA ASP A 159 -20.41 13.91 -7.85
C ASP A 159 -20.68 13.98 -6.33
N TYR A 160 -19.70 13.63 -5.49
CA TYR A 160 -19.76 13.86 -4.04
C TYR A 160 -19.78 15.35 -3.69
N ASN A 161 -18.85 16.14 -4.23
CA ASN A 161 -18.75 17.58 -3.91
C ASN A 161 -19.90 18.42 -4.50
N SER A 162 -20.55 17.93 -5.55
CA SER A 162 -21.76 18.54 -6.13
C SER A 162 -23.07 18.05 -5.51
N GLY A 163 -23.01 17.17 -4.49
CA GLY A 163 -24.18 16.67 -3.78
C GLY A 163 -25.00 15.63 -4.54
N LYS A 164 -24.49 15.06 -5.64
CA LYS A 164 -25.13 13.96 -6.37
C LYS A 164 -24.94 12.61 -5.66
N ILE A 165 -23.89 12.47 -4.85
CA ILE A 165 -23.70 11.33 -3.94
C ILE A 165 -24.19 11.74 -2.56
N ASN A 166 -25.32 11.18 -2.13
CA ASN A 166 -25.86 11.42 -0.80
C ASN A 166 -25.13 10.57 0.25
N VAL A 167 -24.49 11.23 1.22
CA VAL A 167 -23.93 10.53 2.39
C VAL A 167 -25.08 10.14 3.32
N PRO A 168 -25.20 8.85 3.71
CA PRO A 168 -26.22 8.42 4.65
C PRO A 168 -26.23 9.25 5.94
N ALA A 169 -27.41 9.75 6.33
CA ALA A 169 -27.57 10.70 7.43
C ALA A 169 -27.03 10.18 8.78
N HIS A 170 -27.00 8.86 8.98
CA HIS A 170 -26.51 8.25 10.21
C HIS A 170 -24.98 8.34 10.38
N LEU A 171 -24.23 8.68 9.33
CA LEU A 171 -22.76 8.81 9.37
C LEU A 171 -22.28 10.22 9.77
N TRP A 172 -23.20 11.21 9.85
CA TRP A 172 -22.89 12.58 10.23
C TRP A 172 -23.03 12.86 11.74
N LYS A 173 -23.18 11.81 12.56
CA LYS A 173 -23.39 11.90 14.00
C LYS A 173 -22.13 11.53 14.79
#